data_AF-A0A958X9J7-F1
#
_entry.id   AF-A0A958X9J7-F1
#
_cell.length_a   1.000
_cell.length_b   1.000
_cell.length_c   1.000
_cell.angle_alpha   90.00
_cell.angle_beta   90.00
_cell.angle_gamma   90.00
#
_symmetry.space_group_name_H-M   'P 1'
#
loop_
_entity.id
_entity.type
_entity.pdbx_description
1 polymer ?
#
loop_
_entity_poly.entity_id
_entity_poly.type
_entity_poly.pdbx_seq_one_letter_code
_entity_poly.pdbx_strand_id
1 'polypeptide(L)'
;MWFYLKGSLKAGLMVILVALLALVDHWLVCNRTLSSDNYEVKKEATAAPAAQPYDLQIKQDKDLLYRVLDYSRGKMTTNATASYFHKSLSGYHAAKLQRYQDMVDRYFGDVYPEDERYLPGILKMAGMFNVKYVIKPSGEVVPNPGALGNAWFVSGFRTVANADEEFEALGRLNFRDTAVIQQSYASALQGLNIQPDSNASIVLSNYHPDKMEYTYSAASDQLALFSEMYYPPDLGWKCFINGEPAADFIKADYLLRAMRLPAGQNMKLEMRFEPRSYYLGETISMIASGLLLLIFLGALFLWYRNTPASDPNRLADVSPETSKPASRTSAPPPPKSGKKKKK
;
A
#
# COMPACT_ATOMS: atom_id res chain seq x y z
N MET A 1 25.96 28.88 19.00
CA MET A 1 26.95 28.09 19.76
C MET A 1 28.28 28.83 19.96
N TRP A 2 28.95 29.26 18.90
CA TRP A 2 30.26 29.93 18.97
C TRP A 2 30.30 31.15 19.92
N PHE A 3 29.31 32.05 19.88
CA PHE A 3 29.24 33.21 20.78
C PHE A 3 29.08 32.87 22.27
N TYR A 4 28.47 31.74 22.60
CA TYR A 4 28.40 31.23 23.99
C TYR A 4 29.77 30.71 24.44
N LEU A 5 30.44 29.93 23.59
CA LEU A 5 31.79 29.41 23.87
C LEU A 5 32.83 30.52 24.05
N LYS A 6 32.65 31.66 23.37
CA LYS A 6 33.47 32.87 23.52
C LYS A 6 33.13 33.70 24.77
N GLY A 7 32.16 33.28 25.58
CA GLY A 7 31.67 34.03 26.76
C GLY A 7 30.90 35.30 26.44
N SER A 8 30.66 35.61 25.16
CA SER A 8 29.97 36.83 24.71
C SER A 8 28.44 36.72 24.83
N LEU A 9 27.89 35.52 25.11
CA LEU A 9 26.46 35.24 25.18
C LEU A 9 26.17 34.38 26.41
N LYS A 10 25.15 34.74 27.20
CA LYS A 10 24.71 33.95 28.37
C LYS A 10 23.96 32.68 27.94
N ALA A 11 24.12 31.59 28.71
CA ALA A 11 23.50 30.29 28.41
C ALA A 11 21.97 30.37 28.20
N GLY A 12 21.24 31.04 29.09
CA GLY A 12 19.78 31.17 28.97
C GLY A 12 19.33 31.88 27.69
N LEU A 13 20.04 32.95 27.29
CA LEU A 13 19.76 33.66 26.05
C LEU A 13 20.09 32.81 24.82
N MET A 14 21.16 32.01 24.87
CA MET A 14 21.50 31.06 23.81
C MET A 14 20.39 30.03 23.61
N VAL A 15 19.87 29.43 24.68
CA VAL A 15 18.78 28.43 24.63
C VAL A 15 17.54 29.03 23.99
N ILE A 16 17.15 30.25 24.39
CA ILE A 16 15.99 30.96 23.81
C ILE A 16 16.19 31.22 22.31
N LEU A 17 17.37 31.69 21.90
CA LEU A 17 17.66 31.97 20.49
C LEU A 17 17.66 30.70 19.63
N VAL A 18 18.19 29.59 20.13
CA VAL A 18 18.15 28.30 19.43
C VAL A 18 16.71 27.79 19.33
N ALA A 19 15.93 27.89 20.41
CA ALA A 19 14.52 27.49 20.41
C ALA A 19 13.69 28.33 19.42
N LEU A 20 13.90 29.65 19.39
CA LEU A 20 13.24 30.55 18.43
C LEU A 20 13.65 30.24 16.99
N LEU A 21 14.93 30.02 16.73
CA LEU A 21 15.42 29.68 15.39
C LEU A 21 14.84 28.35 14.92
N ALA A 22 14.83 27.32 15.78
CA ALA A 22 14.20 26.05 15.49
C ALA A 22 12.69 26.20 15.24
N LEU A 23 12.00 27.04 16.03
CA LEU A 23 10.57 27.27 15.88
C LEU A 23 10.25 28.01 14.57
N VAL A 24 11.02 29.04 14.22
CA VAL A 24 10.84 29.77 12.95
C VAL A 24 11.15 28.88 11.76
N ASP A 25 12.25 28.13 11.80
CA ASP A 25 12.60 27.16 10.76
C ASP A 25 11.48 26.13 10.56
N HIS A 26 11.03 25.52 11.66
CA HIS A 26 9.96 24.52 11.63
C HIS A 26 8.64 25.13 11.15
N TRP A 27 8.28 26.33 11.62
CA TRP A 27 7.06 27.03 11.18
C TRP A 27 7.07 27.30 9.68
N LEU A 28 8.18 27.80 9.13
CA LEU A 28 8.31 28.07 7.70
C LEU A 28 8.23 26.79 6.87
N VAL A 29 8.88 25.71 7.31
CA VAL A 29 8.84 24.40 6.64
C VAL A 29 7.44 23.78 6.71
N CYS A 30 6.81 23.79 7.88
CA CYS A 30 5.46 23.26 8.06
C CYS A 30 4.42 24.06 7.29
N ASN A 31 4.49 25.39 7.27
CA ASN A 31 3.50 26.20 6.54
C ASN A 31 3.62 26.05 5.02
N ARG A 32 4.80 25.67 4.51
CA ARG A 32 4.99 25.34 3.09
C ARG A 32 4.31 24.02 2.70
N THR A 33 4.21 23.06 3.62
CA THR A 33 3.63 21.73 3.36
C THR A 33 2.17 21.60 3.81
N LEU A 34 1.80 22.28 4.89
CA LEU A 34 0.47 22.30 5.52
C LEU A 34 0.03 23.75 5.67
N SER A 35 -0.45 24.33 4.56
CA SER A 35 -1.04 25.67 4.57
C SER A 35 -2.50 25.62 5.08
N SER A 36 -3.09 26.78 5.41
CA SER A 36 -4.50 26.90 5.78
C SER A 36 -5.45 26.25 4.79
N ASP A 37 -5.06 26.19 3.52
CA ASP A 37 -5.89 25.71 2.41
C ASP A 37 -5.92 24.17 2.34
N ASN A 38 -5.00 23.50 3.04
CA ASN A 38 -4.95 22.04 3.15
C ASN A 38 -5.82 21.50 4.30
N TYR A 39 -6.42 22.38 5.12
CA TYR A 39 -7.26 21.96 6.24
C TYR A 39 -8.69 21.73 5.75
N GLU A 40 -9.08 20.46 5.71
CA GLU A 40 -10.44 20.05 5.43
C GLU A 40 -11.23 19.80 6.72
N VAL A 41 -12.54 20.01 6.67
CA VAL A 41 -13.42 19.68 7.79
C VAL A 41 -13.39 18.15 7.97
N LYS A 42 -13.21 17.66 9.21
CA LYS A 42 -13.09 16.22 9.51
C LYS A 42 -14.16 15.35 8.84
N LYS A 43 -15.39 15.88 8.71
CA LYS A 43 -16.52 15.21 8.04
C LYS A 43 -16.27 14.96 6.56
N GLU A 44 -15.66 15.91 5.86
CA GLU A 44 -15.31 15.83 4.43
C GLU A 44 -14.10 14.93 4.22
N ALA A 45 -13.06 15.06 5.06
CA ALA A 45 -11.86 14.24 4.98
C ALA A 45 -12.12 12.73 5.22
N THR A 46 -13.16 12.38 6.00
CA THR A 46 -13.56 10.98 6.24
C THR A 46 -14.70 10.50 5.36
N ALA A 47 -15.29 11.37 4.53
CA ALA A 47 -16.37 10.97 3.66
C ALA A 47 -15.84 10.02 2.57
N ALA A 48 -16.58 8.94 2.33
CA ALA A 48 -16.30 8.09 1.18
C ALA A 48 -16.39 8.92 -0.11
N PRO A 49 -15.46 8.77 -1.06
CA PRO A 49 -15.58 9.41 -2.35
C PRO A 49 -16.91 9.08 -3.02
N ALA A 50 -17.50 10.05 -3.71
CA ALA A 50 -18.74 9.83 -4.46
C ALA A 50 -18.44 9.12 -5.79
N ALA A 51 -19.16 8.03 -6.05
CA ALA A 51 -19.07 7.30 -7.31
C ALA A 51 -19.58 8.18 -8.47
N GLN A 52 -18.87 8.14 -9.60
CA GLN A 52 -19.23 8.79 -10.85
C GLN A 52 -19.97 7.83 -11.78
N PRO A 53 -20.65 8.32 -12.84
CA PRO A 53 -21.36 7.46 -13.78
C PRO A 53 -20.48 6.36 -14.40
N TYR A 54 -19.23 6.70 -14.75
CA TYR A 54 -18.26 5.74 -15.28
C TYR A 54 -17.87 4.65 -14.28
N ASP A 55 -17.87 4.94 -12.96
CA ASP A 55 -17.58 3.93 -11.95
C ASP A 55 -18.70 2.91 -11.90
N LEU A 56 -19.95 3.37 -11.96
CA LEU A 56 -21.13 2.52 -11.95
C LEU A 56 -21.22 1.66 -13.22
N GLN A 57 -20.82 2.21 -14.37
CA GLN A 57 -20.71 1.46 -15.62
C GLN A 57 -19.68 0.32 -15.49
N ILE A 58 -18.47 0.61 -15.03
CA ILE A 58 -17.39 -0.39 -14.93
C ILE A 58 -17.73 -1.48 -13.89
N LYS A 59 -18.42 -1.12 -12.79
CA LYS A 59 -18.83 -2.06 -11.72
C LYS A 59 -19.78 -3.19 -12.18
N GLN A 60 -20.31 -3.06 -13.40
CA GLN A 60 -21.12 -4.10 -14.03
C GLN A 60 -20.26 -5.31 -14.45
N ASP A 61 -18.97 -5.09 -14.77
CA ASP A 61 -18.02 -6.17 -15.09
C ASP A 61 -17.79 -7.06 -13.85
N LYS A 62 -18.00 -8.36 -14.03
CA LYS A 62 -17.94 -9.39 -12.99
C LYS A 62 -16.65 -10.22 -13.02
N ASP A 63 -15.70 -9.88 -13.87
CA ASP A 63 -14.42 -10.56 -13.89
C ASP A 63 -13.73 -10.48 -12.53
N LEU A 64 -13.16 -11.61 -12.12
CA LEU A 64 -12.50 -11.79 -10.82
C LEU A 64 -11.43 -10.72 -10.57
N LEU A 65 -10.62 -10.46 -11.59
CA LEU A 65 -9.53 -9.49 -11.56
C LEU A 65 -9.40 -8.83 -12.92
N TYR A 66 -9.59 -7.52 -12.94
CA TYR A 66 -9.25 -6.62 -14.03
C TYR A 66 -8.77 -5.30 -13.43
N ARG A 67 -8.01 -4.51 -14.20
CA ARG A 67 -7.53 -3.20 -13.77
C ARG A 67 -8.20 -2.07 -14.54
N VAL A 68 -8.18 -0.88 -13.94
CA VAL A 68 -8.64 0.37 -14.54
C VAL A 68 -7.52 1.39 -14.51
N LEU A 69 -7.30 2.09 -15.61
CA LEU A 69 -6.40 3.23 -15.69
C LEU A 69 -7.25 4.51 -15.73
N ASP A 70 -7.11 5.36 -14.72
CA ASP A 70 -8.00 6.51 -14.53
C ASP A 70 -7.24 7.84 -14.60
N TYR A 71 -7.51 8.61 -15.65
CA TYR A 71 -7.03 9.97 -15.85
C TYR A 71 -8.09 11.05 -15.56
N SER A 72 -9.32 10.66 -15.20
CA SER A 72 -10.42 11.60 -14.95
C SER A 72 -10.24 12.40 -13.66
N ARG A 73 -9.49 11.86 -12.69
CA ARG A 73 -9.24 12.48 -11.38
C ARG A 73 -7.83 13.07 -11.28
N GLY A 74 -7.30 13.53 -12.41
CA GLY A 74 -5.98 14.14 -12.51
C GLY A 74 -4.88 13.14 -12.85
N LYS A 75 -3.77 13.19 -12.10
CA LYS A 75 -2.58 12.37 -12.37
C LYS A 75 -2.79 10.92 -11.98
N MET A 76 -2.42 9.98 -12.85
CA MET A 76 -2.61 8.54 -12.59
C MET A 76 -1.86 8.08 -11.34
N THR A 77 -0.63 8.56 -11.10
CA THR A 77 0.21 8.06 -10.01
C THR A 77 -0.24 8.53 -8.62
N THR A 78 -0.89 9.69 -8.54
CA THR A 78 -1.37 10.29 -7.28
C THR A 78 -2.88 10.13 -7.07
N ASN A 79 -3.59 9.49 -8.00
CA ASN A 79 -5.04 9.25 -7.91
C ASN A 79 -5.36 8.03 -7.02
N ALA A 80 -5.36 8.23 -5.71
CA ALA A 80 -5.74 7.21 -4.74
C ALA A 80 -7.27 6.92 -4.76
N THR A 81 -8.08 7.90 -5.17
CA THR A 81 -9.54 7.80 -5.20
C THR A 81 -10.04 6.70 -6.14
N ALA A 82 -9.38 6.49 -7.29
CA ALA A 82 -9.73 5.40 -8.20
C ALA A 82 -9.69 4.02 -7.52
N SER A 83 -8.74 3.81 -6.58
CA SER A 83 -8.61 2.56 -5.83
C SER A 83 -9.77 2.28 -4.88
N TYR A 84 -10.58 3.27 -4.54
CA TYR A 84 -11.80 3.06 -3.75
C TYR A 84 -12.88 2.32 -4.55
N PHE A 85 -12.93 2.53 -5.86
CA PHE A 85 -13.96 1.97 -6.73
C PHE A 85 -13.47 0.77 -7.55
N HIS A 86 -12.21 0.81 -7.98
CA HIS A 86 -11.65 -0.13 -8.93
C HIS A 86 -10.26 -0.59 -8.50
N LYS A 87 -9.80 -1.71 -9.07
CA LYS A 87 -8.39 -2.09 -8.96
C LYS A 87 -7.57 -1.21 -9.91
N SER A 88 -7.22 -0.02 -9.44
CA SER A 88 -6.45 0.97 -10.21
C SER A 88 -5.08 0.41 -10.61
N LEU A 89 -4.64 0.65 -11.86
CA LEU A 89 -3.30 0.28 -12.32
C LEU A 89 -2.19 0.90 -11.44
N SER A 90 -2.38 2.13 -11.00
CA SER A 90 -1.42 2.81 -10.13
C SER A 90 -1.60 2.43 -8.65
N GLY A 91 -2.76 1.91 -8.26
CA GLY A 91 -3.04 1.56 -6.85
C GLY A 91 -3.18 2.79 -5.94
N TYR A 92 -3.44 2.54 -4.66
CA TYR A 92 -3.77 3.56 -3.66
C TYR A 92 -2.54 4.35 -3.15
N HIS A 93 -1.39 3.70 -3.08
CA HIS A 93 -0.23 4.23 -2.37
C HIS A 93 0.60 5.19 -3.24
N ALA A 94 1.04 6.34 -2.70
CA ALA A 94 1.80 7.33 -3.47
C ALA A 94 3.20 6.86 -3.89
N ALA A 95 3.90 6.11 -3.04
CA ALA A 95 5.21 5.55 -3.40
C ALA A 95 5.05 4.44 -4.45
N LYS A 96 5.77 4.59 -5.57
CA LYS A 96 5.83 3.60 -6.66
C LYS A 96 7.23 3.03 -6.78
N LEU A 97 7.35 1.83 -7.33
CA LEU A 97 8.64 1.28 -7.74
C LEU A 97 9.24 2.15 -8.85
N GLN A 98 10.55 2.37 -8.85
CA GLN A 98 11.22 3.15 -9.89
C GLN A 98 10.90 2.63 -11.30
N ARG A 99 10.94 1.31 -11.51
CA ARG A 99 10.59 0.68 -12.79
C ARG A 99 9.14 0.94 -13.24
N TYR A 100 8.24 1.11 -12.28
CA TYR A 100 6.86 1.51 -12.60
C TYR A 100 6.83 2.98 -13.03
N GLN A 101 7.58 3.86 -12.35
CA GLN A 101 7.72 5.25 -12.75
C GLN A 101 8.30 5.38 -14.17
N ASP A 102 9.30 4.57 -14.52
CA ASP A 102 9.87 4.55 -15.87
C ASP A 102 8.78 4.25 -16.93
N MET A 103 7.88 3.30 -16.67
CA MET A 103 6.72 3.03 -17.55
C MET A 103 5.75 4.21 -17.63
N VAL A 104 5.49 4.87 -16.50
CA VAL A 104 4.63 6.06 -16.46
C VAL A 104 5.22 7.14 -17.34
N ASP A 105 6.49 7.48 -17.13
CA ASP A 105 7.15 8.59 -17.81
C ASP A 105 7.29 8.32 -19.32
N ARG A 106 7.53 7.07 -19.72
CA ARG A 106 7.79 6.73 -21.12
C ARG A 106 6.56 6.39 -21.96
N TYR A 107 5.58 5.71 -21.37
CA TYR A 107 4.51 5.04 -22.13
C TYR A 107 3.11 5.46 -21.74
N PHE A 108 2.84 5.73 -20.46
CA PHE A 108 1.50 6.13 -20.02
C PHE A 108 1.29 7.64 -20.06
N GLY A 109 2.29 8.41 -19.66
CA GLY A 109 2.12 9.79 -19.23
C GLY A 109 1.39 9.86 -17.89
N ASP A 110 1.91 10.65 -16.95
CA ASP A 110 1.26 10.79 -15.64
C ASP A 110 -0.09 11.53 -15.75
N VAL A 111 -0.22 12.41 -16.74
CA VAL A 111 -1.47 13.04 -17.17
C VAL A 111 -1.81 12.49 -18.55
N TYR A 112 -3.10 12.38 -18.87
CA TYR A 112 -3.52 11.95 -20.19
C TYR A 112 -2.92 12.87 -21.26
N PRO A 113 -2.18 12.34 -22.24
CA PRO A 113 -1.80 13.13 -23.39
C PRO A 113 -3.08 13.43 -24.18
N GLU A 114 -3.56 14.67 -24.15
CA GLU A 114 -4.80 15.14 -24.82
C GLU A 114 -4.82 14.92 -26.36
N ASP A 115 -3.84 14.20 -26.89
CA ASP A 115 -3.70 13.76 -28.26
C ASP A 115 -4.03 12.26 -28.37
N GLU A 116 -5.16 11.96 -29.02
CA GLU A 116 -5.67 10.59 -29.21
C GLU A 116 -4.67 9.65 -29.93
N ARG A 117 -3.64 10.17 -30.61
CA ARG A 117 -2.61 9.35 -31.25
C ARG A 117 -1.80 8.51 -30.24
N TYR A 118 -1.77 8.91 -28.97
CA TYR A 118 -1.09 8.15 -27.91
C TYR A 118 -1.95 7.03 -27.33
N LEU A 119 -3.28 7.09 -27.47
CA LEU A 119 -4.21 6.13 -26.88
C LEU A 119 -3.92 4.67 -27.29
N PRO A 120 -3.64 4.33 -28.57
CA PRO A 120 -3.29 2.95 -28.92
C PRO A 120 -2.05 2.43 -28.18
N GLY A 121 -1.03 3.28 -27.98
CA GLY A 121 0.16 2.93 -27.21
C GLY A 121 -0.14 2.69 -25.74
N ILE A 122 -0.96 3.56 -25.13
CA ILE A 122 -1.43 3.42 -23.74
C ILE A 122 -2.22 2.12 -23.58
N LEU A 123 -3.20 1.86 -24.46
CA LEU A 123 -4.03 0.64 -24.42
C LEU A 123 -3.18 -0.62 -24.55
N LYS A 124 -2.19 -0.61 -25.46
CA LYS A 124 -1.24 -1.72 -25.64
C LYS A 124 -0.45 -1.99 -24.35
N MET A 125 0.16 -0.96 -23.74
CA MET A 125 0.94 -1.15 -22.51
C MET A 125 0.06 -1.49 -21.31
N ALA A 126 -1.12 -0.91 -21.22
CA ALA A 126 -2.07 -1.20 -20.14
C ALA A 126 -2.60 -2.64 -20.26
N GLY A 127 -2.67 -3.17 -21.49
CA GLY A 127 -3.16 -4.51 -21.79
C GLY A 127 -2.37 -5.63 -21.13
N MET A 128 -1.05 -5.47 -20.99
CA MET A 128 -0.16 -6.44 -20.31
C MET A 128 -0.38 -6.50 -18.79
N PHE A 129 -1.08 -5.51 -18.22
CA PHE A 129 -1.50 -5.51 -16.82
C PHE A 129 -2.98 -5.86 -16.65
N ASN A 130 -3.61 -6.45 -17.67
CA ASN A 130 -5.05 -6.72 -17.71
C ASN A 130 -5.92 -5.48 -17.40
N VAL A 131 -5.48 -4.29 -17.85
CA VAL A 131 -6.32 -3.10 -17.79
C VAL A 131 -7.40 -3.22 -18.85
N LYS A 132 -8.65 -3.38 -18.43
CA LYS A 132 -9.80 -3.48 -19.33
C LYS A 132 -10.41 -2.13 -19.70
N TYR A 133 -10.24 -1.12 -18.86
CA TYR A 133 -10.87 0.18 -19.04
C TYR A 133 -9.87 1.30 -18.78
N VAL A 134 -9.85 2.29 -19.69
CA VAL A 134 -9.17 3.58 -19.51
C VAL A 134 -10.23 4.65 -19.39
N ILE A 135 -10.16 5.48 -18.34
CA ILE A 135 -11.07 6.60 -18.13
C ILE A 135 -10.33 7.88 -18.51
N LYS A 136 -10.82 8.59 -19.52
CA LYS A 136 -10.23 9.86 -19.98
C LYS A 136 -10.54 11.02 -19.02
N PRO A 137 -9.83 12.17 -19.13
CA PRO A 137 -10.16 13.40 -18.40
C PRO A 137 -11.63 13.84 -18.52
N SER A 138 -12.26 13.56 -19.67
CA SER A 138 -13.67 13.85 -19.94
C SER A 138 -14.66 12.95 -19.16
N GLY A 139 -14.18 11.88 -18.52
CA GLY A 139 -15.01 10.84 -17.92
C GLY A 139 -15.46 9.75 -18.89
N GLU A 140 -15.04 9.82 -20.16
CA GLU A 140 -15.30 8.77 -21.15
C GLU A 140 -14.58 7.46 -20.77
N VAL A 141 -15.31 6.34 -20.80
CA VAL A 141 -14.77 4.99 -20.58
C VAL A 141 -14.40 4.36 -21.91
N VAL A 142 -13.11 4.14 -22.11
CA VAL A 142 -12.56 3.44 -23.28
C VAL A 142 -12.28 1.99 -22.91
N PRO A 143 -12.95 1.00 -23.52
CA PRO A 143 -12.59 -0.40 -23.34
C PRO A 143 -11.24 -0.70 -24.03
N ASN A 144 -10.45 -1.57 -23.42
CA ASN A 144 -9.16 -1.99 -23.94
C ASN A 144 -9.26 -3.38 -24.60
N PRO A 145 -9.37 -3.48 -25.93
CA PRO A 145 -9.36 -4.76 -26.63
C PRO A 145 -8.01 -5.47 -26.54
N GLY A 146 -6.95 -4.77 -26.13
CA GLY A 146 -5.60 -5.31 -25.94
C GLY A 146 -5.36 -5.98 -24.58
N ALA A 147 -6.35 -6.04 -23.69
CA ALA A 147 -6.20 -6.74 -22.41
C ALA A 147 -5.87 -8.23 -22.63
N LEU A 148 -4.78 -8.70 -22.02
CA LEU A 148 -4.28 -10.07 -22.21
C LEU A 148 -4.85 -11.08 -21.20
N GLY A 149 -5.66 -10.62 -20.24
CA GLY A 149 -6.14 -11.43 -19.14
C GLY A 149 -5.14 -11.48 -17.99
N ASN A 150 -5.46 -12.25 -16.94
CA ASN A 150 -4.62 -12.32 -15.73
C ASN A 150 -3.33 -13.12 -15.95
N ALA A 151 -3.31 -14.01 -16.93
CA ALA A 151 -2.14 -14.71 -17.40
C ALA A 151 -2.35 -15.17 -18.85
N TRP A 152 -1.27 -15.41 -19.59
CA TRP A 152 -1.32 -15.96 -20.94
C TRP A 152 -0.04 -16.74 -21.25
N PHE A 153 -0.12 -17.62 -22.24
CA PHE A 153 1.06 -18.29 -22.80
C PHE A 153 1.58 -17.53 -24.01
N VAL A 154 2.89 -17.36 -24.08
CA VAL A 154 3.56 -16.77 -25.25
C VAL A 154 4.02 -17.88 -26.21
N SER A 155 4.14 -17.55 -27.48
CA SER A 155 4.66 -18.45 -28.52
C SER A 155 6.19 -18.51 -28.55
N GLY A 156 6.86 -17.54 -27.92
CA GLY A 156 8.30 -17.44 -27.90
C GLY A 156 8.81 -16.47 -26.84
N PHE A 157 10.13 -16.44 -26.66
CA PHE A 157 10.80 -15.41 -25.89
C PHE A 157 12.14 -15.08 -26.52
N ARG A 158 12.64 -13.88 -26.21
CA ARG A 158 14.01 -13.48 -26.55
C ARG A 158 14.73 -12.98 -25.31
N THR A 159 16.03 -13.21 -25.26
CA THR A 159 16.87 -12.69 -24.20
C THR A 159 17.54 -11.37 -24.60
N VAL A 160 17.74 -10.49 -23.63
CA VAL A 160 18.42 -9.20 -23.78
C VAL A 160 19.45 -9.02 -22.68
N ALA A 161 20.45 -8.17 -22.88
CA ALA A 161 21.60 -8.11 -21.98
C ALA A 161 21.26 -7.52 -20.60
N ASN A 162 20.37 -6.52 -20.56
CA ASN A 162 20.12 -5.71 -19.37
C ASN A 162 18.71 -5.10 -19.35
N ALA A 163 18.42 -4.31 -18.31
CA ALA A 163 17.12 -3.68 -18.09
C ALA A 163 16.76 -2.61 -19.13
N ASP A 164 17.75 -1.88 -19.66
CA ASP A 164 17.50 -0.81 -20.63
C ASP A 164 17.05 -1.41 -21.97
N GLU A 165 17.73 -2.47 -22.42
CA GLU A 165 17.33 -3.21 -23.62
C GLU A 165 15.96 -3.89 -23.47
N GLU A 166 15.65 -4.41 -22.26
CA GLU A 166 14.33 -4.97 -21.96
C GLU A 166 13.23 -3.89 -22.03
N PHE A 167 13.51 -2.69 -21.51
CA PHE A 167 12.58 -1.58 -21.48
C PHE A 167 12.30 -0.99 -22.88
N GLU A 168 13.35 -0.78 -23.68
CA GLU A 168 13.25 -0.29 -25.05
C GLU A 168 12.52 -1.28 -25.96
N ALA A 169 12.67 -2.58 -25.68
CA ALA A 169 11.99 -3.63 -26.42
C ALA A 169 10.45 -3.55 -26.34
N LEU A 170 9.89 -3.06 -25.23
CA LEU A 170 8.44 -3.03 -24.98
C LEU A 170 7.68 -2.25 -26.06
N GLY A 171 8.25 -1.13 -26.52
CA GLY A 171 7.62 -0.27 -27.53
C GLY A 171 7.21 -1.02 -28.81
N ARG A 172 7.98 -2.03 -29.21
CA ARG A 172 7.78 -2.81 -30.44
C ARG A 172 7.29 -4.23 -30.18
N LEU A 173 7.24 -4.67 -28.93
CA LEU A 173 6.90 -6.05 -28.56
C LEU A 173 5.42 -6.34 -28.84
N ASN A 174 5.11 -7.53 -29.33
CA ASN A 174 3.76 -8.08 -29.21
C ASN A 174 3.70 -8.94 -27.95
N PHE A 175 3.13 -8.39 -26.88
CA PHE A 175 3.05 -9.03 -25.57
C PHE A 175 2.33 -10.38 -25.60
N ARG A 176 1.36 -10.57 -26.51
CA ARG A 176 0.63 -11.84 -26.64
C ARG A 176 1.51 -12.97 -27.15
N ASP A 177 2.49 -12.66 -28.01
CA ASP A 177 3.22 -13.68 -28.75
C ASP A 177 4.64 -13.90 -28.21
N THR A 178 5.30 -12.85 -27.72
CA THR A 178 6.72 -12.91 -27.38
C THR A 178 7.01 -12.17 -26.08
N ALA A 179 7.72 -12.84 -25.18
CA ALA A 179 8.27 -12.24 -23.97
C ALA A 179 9.72 -11.78 -24.17
N VAL A 180 10.11 -10.75 -23.42
CA VAL A 180 11.51 -10.29 -23.34
C VAL A 180 12.03 -10.50 -21.93
N ILE A 181 13.20 -11.12 -21.84
CA ILE A 181 13.75 -11.62 -20.57
C ILE A 181 15.21 -11.20 -20.49
N GLN A 182 15.66 -10.70 -19.34
CA GLN A 182 17.08 -10.38 -19.17
C GLN A 182 17.92 -11.64 -19.09
N GLN A 183 19.16 -11.56 -19.57
CA GLN A 183 20.12 -12.67 -19.54
C GLN A 183 20.33 -13.24 -18.13
N SER A 184 20.24 -12.40 -17.09
CA SER A 184 20.33 -12.80 -15.67
C SER A 184 19.22 -13.77 -15.22
N TYR A 185 18.08 -13.80 -15.92
CA TYR A 185 16.96 -14.71 -15.63
C TYR A 185 16.86 -15.89 -16.62
N ALA A 186 17.67 -15.90 -17.67
CA ALA A 186 17.57 -16.87 -18.76
C ALA A 186 17.84 -18.32 -18.33
N SER A 187 18.63 -18.53 -17.26
CA SER A 187 18.94 -19.87 -16.74
C SER A 187 17.69 -20.65 -16.32
N ALA A 188 16.64 -19.98 -15.83
CA ALA A 188 15.38 -20.60 -15.47
C ALA A 188 14.62 -21.19 -16.67
N LEU A 189 14.96 -20.76 -17.90
CA LEU A 189 14.35 -21.21 -19.15
C LEU A 189 15.28 -22.10 -19.97
N GLN A 190 16.40 -22.54 -19.41
CA GLN A 190 17.36 -23.36 -20.15
C GLN A 190 16.69 -24.65 -20.67
N GLY A 191 16.85 -24.89 -21.97
CA GLY A 191 16.27 -26.05 -22.65
C GLY A 191 14.76 -25.95 -22.91
N LEU A 192 14.11 -24.83 -22.59
CA LEU A 192 12.72 -24.61 -22.98
C LEU A 192 12.63 -24.33 -24.48
N ASN A 193 11.96 -25.23 -25.20
CA ASN A 193 11.58 -25.04 -26.60
C ASN A 193 10.05 -24.94 -26.67
N ILE A 194 9.53 -23.73 -26.80
CA ILE A 194 8.08 -23.48 -26.80
C ILE A 194 7.50 -24.04 -28.10
N GLN A 195 6.53 -24.93 -27.96
CA GLN A 195 5.69 -25.39 -29.07
C GLN A 195 4.33 -24.69 -28.93
N PRO A 196 4.00 -23.73 -29.81
CA PRO A 196 2.74 -23.01 -29.72
C PRO A 196 1.55 -23.99 -29.73
N ASP A 197 0.71 -23.88 -28.71
CA ASP A 197 -0.48 -24.72 -28.52
C ASP A 197 -1.72 -23.83 -28.48
N SER A 198 -2.53 -23.88 -29.54
CA SER A 198 -3.76 -23.07 -29.63
C SER A 198 -4.84 -23.50 -28.64
N ASN A 199 -4.73 -24.70 -28.06
CA ASN A 199 -5.63 -25.20 -27.02
C ASN A 199 -5.09 -24.93 -25.61
N ALA A 200 -3.86 -24.41 -25.49
CA ALA A 200 -3.32 -24.05 -24.19
C ALA A 200 -4.10 -22.90 -23.59
N SER A 201 -4.40 -23.01 -22.30
CA SER A 201 -5.18 -22.01 -21.57
C SER A 201 -4.66 -21.89 -20.15
N ILE A 202 -4.68 -20.67 -19.62
CA ILE A 202 -4.37 -20.38 -18.23
C ILE A 202 -5.35 -19.32 -17.73
N VAL A 203 -6.05 -19.61 -16.65
CA VAL A 203 -7.12 -18.76 -16.12
C VAL A 203 -6.91 -18.60 -14.62
N LEU A 204 -7.00 -17.37 -14.13
CA LEU A 204 -7.04 -17.08 -12.70
C LEU A 204 -8.37 -17.57 -12.13
N SER A 205 -8.32 -18.60 -11.31
CA SER A 205 -9.49 -19.25 -10.72
C SER A 205 -9.85 -18.68 -9.35
N ASN A 206 -8.85 -18.18 -8.60
CA ASN A 206 -9.07 -17.51 -7.33
C ASN A 206 -8.03 -16.40 -7.10
N TYR A 207 -8.44 -15.35 -6.39
CA TYR A 207 -7.60 -14.18 -6.14
C TYR A 207 -7.72 -13.69 -4.69
N HIS A 208 -6.57 -13.55 -4.06
CA HIS A 208 -6.33 -12.76 -2.87
C HIS A 208 -4.98 -12.02 -3.04
N PRO A 209 -4.76 -10.84 -2.43
CA PRO A 209 -3.50 -10.10 -2.60
C PRO A 209 -2.23 -10.89 -2.24
N ASP A 210 -2.31 -11.83 -1.30
CA ASP A 210 -1.22 -12.73 -0.90
C ASP A 210 -1.28 -14.11 -1.58
N LYS A 211 -2.32 -14.42 -2.36
CA LYS A 211 -2.52 -15.73 -2.97
C LYS A 211 -3.22 -15.65 -4.32
N MET A 212 -2.57 -16.15 -5.37
CA MET A 212 -3.15 -16.26 -6.70
C MET A 212 -3.20 -17.72 -7.13
N GLU A 213 -4.37 -18.17 -7.56
CA GLU A 213 -4.57 -19.53 -8.04
C GLU A 213 -4.96 -19.48 -9.51
N TYR A 214 -4.23 -20.25 -10.32
CA TYR A 214 -4.47 -20.40 -11.74
C TYR A 214 -4.77 -21.85 -12.05
N THR A 215 -5.68 -22.07 -13.00
CA THR A 215 -5.89 -23.37 -13.63
C THR A 215 -5.42 -23.28 -15.06
N TYR A 216 -4.59 -24.23 -15.49
CA TYR A 216 -4.05 -24.26 -16.84
C TYR A 216 -4.06 -25.65 -17.46
N SER A 217 -4.10 -25.68 -18.79
CA SER A 217 -3.89 -26.88 -19.60
C SER A 217 -2.94 -26.53 -20.73
N ALA A 218 -1.98 -27.40 -21.02
CA ALA A 218 -1.01 -27.27 -22.11
C ALA A 218 -0.48 -28.66 -22.54
N ALA A 219 -0.33 -28.89 -23.85
CA ALA A 219 0.17 -30.16 -24.39
C ALA A 219 1.69 -30.36 -24.26
N SER A 220 2.44 -29.26 -24.09
CA SER A 220 3.89 -29.24 -23.89
C SER A 220 4.26 -28.26 -22.79
N ASP A 221 5.53 -28.23 -22.39
CA ASP A 221 6.03 -27.14 -21.56
C ASP A 221 5.82 -25.79 -22.27
N GLN A 222 5.35 -24.80 -21.52
CA GLN A 222 5.03 -23.45 -22.01
C GLN A 222 5.69 -22.39 -21.14
N LEU A 223 5.76 -21.16 -21.64
CA LEU A 223 6.11 -19.98 -20.86
C LEU A 223 4.85 -19.16 -20.61
N ALA A 224 4.43 -19.08 -19.34
CA ALA A 224 3.32 -18.22 -18.92
C ALA A 224 3.84 -16.86 -18.48
N LEU A 225 3.15 -15.80 -18.89
CA LEU A 225 3.29 -14.45 -18.34
C LEU A 225 2.07 -14.16 -17.48
N PHE A 226 2.28 -13.38 -16.41
CA PHE A 226 1.22 -13.00 -15.47
C PHE A 226 1.11 -11.49 -15.45
N SER A 227 -0.12 -10.98 -15.47
CA SER A 227 -0.44 -9.55 -15.36
C SER A 227 -0.19 -9.02 -13.95
N GLU A 228 0.94 -9.36 -13.33
CA GLU A 228 1.29 -9.07 -11.95
C GLU A 228 2.71 -8.53 -11.84
N MET A 229 2.91 -7.57 -10.95
CA MET A 229 4.23 -6.98 -10.73
C MET A 229 5.21 -8.05 -10.24
N TYR A 230 6.37 -8.11 -10.88
CA TYR A 230 7.49 -8.90 -10.40
C TYR A 230 7.94 -8.37 -9.05
N TYR A 231 7.93 -9.27 -8.07
CA TYR A 231 8.54 -9.07 -6.77
C TYR A 231 9.43 -10.29 -6.50
N PRO A 232 10.71 -10.11 -6.14
CA PRO A 232 11.66 -11.21 -6.04
C PRO A 232 11.15 -12.38 -5.17
N PRO A 233 11.16 -13.63 -5.68
CA PRO A 233 10.66 -14.81 -4.94
C PRO A 233 11.36 -15.07 -3.60
N ASP A 234 12.64 -14.71 -3.49
CA ASP A 234 13.43 -14.80 -2.26
C ASP A 234 12.90 -13.91 -1.13
N LEU A 235 12.10 -12.88 -1.46
CA LEU A 235 11.48 -11.97 -0.49
C LEU A 235 10.13 -12.47 0.04
N GLY A 236 9.56 -13.53 -0.51
CA GLY A 236 8.38 -14.18 0.10
C GLY A 236 7.46 -14.94 -0.83
N TRP A 237 7.52 -14.76 -2.15
CA TRP A 237 6.66 -15.54 -3.04
C TRP A 237 7.15 -17.00 -3.15
N LYS A 238 6.19 -17.92 -3.15
CA LYS A 238 6.38 -19.36 -3.34
C LYS A 238 5.39 -19.87 -4.37
N CYS A 239 5.85 -20.79 -5.23
CA CYS A 239 5.03 -21.36 -6.28
C CYS A 239 4.79 -22.85 -6.02
N PHE A 240 3.58 -23.31 -6.31
CA PHE A 240 3.19 -24.71 -6.19
C PHE A 240 2.43 -25.15 -7.43
N ILE A 241 2.68 -26.36 -7.91
CA ILE A 241 1.92 -26.99 -8.99
C ILE A 241 1.26 -28.24 -8.44
N ASN A 242 -0.07 -28.31 -8.50
CA ASN A 242 -0.89 -29.38 -7.90
C ASN A 242 -0.59 -29.62 -6.41
N GLY A 243 -0.25 -28.56 -5.68
CA GLY A 243 0.09 -28.62 -4.24
C GLY A 243 1.56 -28.91 -3.94
N GLU A 244 2.35 -29.34 -4.93
CA GLU A 244 3.78 -29.62 -4.77
C GLU A 244 4.63 -28.38 -5.04
N PRO A 245 5.74 -28.16 -4.31
CA PRO A 245 6.65 -27.06 -4.57
C PRO A 245 7.13 -27.03 -6.03
N ALA A 246 7.05 -25.86 -6.65
CA ALA A 246 7.46 -25.63 -8.03
C ALA A 246 8.63 -24.64 -8.10
N ALA A 247 9.23 -24.52 -9.29
CA ALA A 247 10.25 -23.51 -9.55
C ALA A 247 9.70 -22.10 -9.31
N ASP A 248 10.59 -21.18 -8.96
CA ASP A 248 10.24 -19.77 -8.83
C ASP A 248 9.96 -19.13 -10.19
N PHE A 249 9.10 -18.12 -10.21
CA PHE A 249 8.94 -17.26 -11.38
C PHE A 249 10.13 -16.33 -11.56
N ILE A 250 10.34 -15.87 -12.79
CA ILE A 250 11.33 -14.88 -13.17
C ILE A 250 10.67 -13.56 -13.56
N LYS A 251 11.50 -12.56 -13.82
CA LYS A 251 11.05 -11.28 -14.39
C LYS A 251 11.04 -11.36 -15.91
N ALA A 252 9.98 -10.83 -16.51
CA ALA A 252 9.85 -10.62 -17.95
C ALA A 252 9.16 -9.28 -18.23
N ASP A 253 9.28 -8.80 -19.46
CA ASP A 253 8.62 -7.58 -19.96
C ASP A 253 8.76 -6.41 -18.99
N TYR A 254 9.96 -6.28 -18.43
CA TYR A 254 10.42 -5.25 -17.52
C TYR A 254 9.81 -5.29 -16.11
N LEU A 255 8.50 -5.50 -16.00
CA LEU A 255 7.71 -5.44 -14.78
C LEU A 255 6.93 -6.71 -14.43
N LEU A 256 6.76 -7.64 -15.37
CA LEU A 256 5.86 -8.78 -15.18
C LEU A 256 6.58 -10.01 -14.63
N ARG A 257 5.79 -10.93 -14.07
CA ARG A 257 6.24 -12.28 -13.73
C ARG A 257 6.12 -13.16 -14.96
N ALA A 258 7.06 -14.08 -15.12
CA ALA A 258 6.96 -15.18 -16.08
C ALA A 258 7.43 -16.49 -15.45
N MET A 259 6.82 -17.60 -15.85
CA MET A 259 7.14 -18.91 -15.30
C MET A 259 7.05 -19.98 -16.38
N ARG A 260 8.06 -20.86 -16.44
CA ARG A 260 7.97 -22.10 -17.21
C ARG A 260 6.97 -23.01 -16.51
N LEU A 261 5.94 -23.42 -17.23
CA LEU A 261 4.95 -24.37 -16.74
C LEU A 261 5.09 -25.70 -17.52
N PRO A 262 5.13 -26.85 -16.85
CA PRO A 262 5.20 -28.14 -17.50
C PRO A 262 3.90 -28.48 -18.24
N ALA A 263 3.96 -29.42 -19.17
CA ALA A 263 2.78 -29.97 -19.82
C ALA A 263 1.81 -30.63 -18.83
N GLY A 264 0.51 -30.52 -19.10
CA GLY A 264 -0.53 -31.24 -18.38
C GLY A 264 -1.93 -30.65 -18.60
N GLN A 265 -2.95 -31.31 -18.04
CA GLN A 265 -4.35 -30.89 -18.16
C GLN A 265 -4.91 -30.50 -16.80
N ASN A 266 -5.66 -29.39 -16.76
CA ASN A 266 -6.32 -28.84 -15.55
C ASN A 266 -5.37 -28.74 -14.34
N MET A 267 -4.12 -28.42 -14.60
CA MET A 267 -3.09 -28.24 -13.58
C MET A 267 -3.41 -26.99 -12.75
N LYS A 268 -3.15 -27.06 -11.45
CA LYS A 268 -3.33 -25.94 -10.53
C LYS A 268 -1.98 -25.32 -10.22
N LEU A 269 -1.79 -24.06 -10.60
CA LEU A 269 -0.66 -23.25 -10.18
C LEU A 269 -1.09 -22.34 -9.05
N GLU A 270 -0.39 -22.38 -7.93
CA GLU A 270 -0.61 -21.47 -6.80
C GLU A 270 0.64 -20.63 -6.58
N MET A 271 0.46 -19.31 -6.51
CA MET A 271 1.48 -18.38 -6.05
C MET A 271 1.04 -17.86 -4.68
N ARG A 272 1.86 -18.05 -3.65
CA ARG A 272 1.56 -17.66 -2.26
C ARG A 272 2.64 -16.72 -1.74
N PHE A 273 2.26 -15.63 -1.10
CA PHE A 273 3.17 -14.68 -0.48
C PHE A 273 3.37 -15.05 0.99
N GLU A 274 4.44 -15.78 1.25
CA GLU A 274 4.79 -16.32 2.56
C GLU A 274 6.19 -15.80 3.01
N PRO A 275 6.33 -14.50 3.32
CA PRO A 275 7.61 -13.91 3.68
C PRO A 275 8.10 -14.38 5.05
N ARG A 276 9.34 -14.88 5.11
CA ARG A 276 9.95 -15.38 6.36
C ARG A 276 9.98 -14.34 7.48
N SER A 277 10.20 -13.06 7.14
CA SER A 277 10.27 -11.96 8.11
C SER A 277 8.96 -11.74 8.86
N TYR A 278 7.81 -11.91 8.18
CA TYR A 278 6.49 -11.77 8.79
C TYR A 278 6.26 -12.86 9.83
N TYR A 279 6.39 -14.14 9.44
CA TYR A 279 6.12 -15.26 10.35
C TYR A 279 7.10 -15.34 11.52
N LEU A 280 8.37 -14.98 11.29
CA LEU A 280 9.35 -14.86 12.36
C LEU A 280 8.96 -13.74 13.34
N GLY A 281 8.58 -12.57 12.82
CA GLY A 281 8.14 -11.43 13.62
C GLY A 281 6.87 -11.73 14.42
N GLU A 282 5.89 -12.38 13.81
CA GLU A 282 4.66 -12.85 14.46
C GLU A 282 4.96 -13.80 15.61
N THR A 283 5.84 -14.79 15.38
CA THR A 283 6.26 -15.75 16.41
C THR A 283 6.95 -15.05 17.58
N ILE A 284 7.90 -14.15 17.30
CA ILE A 284 8.59 -13.37 18.34
C ILE A 284 7.60 -12.50 19.12
N SER A 285 6.70 -11.81 18.42
CA SER A 285 5.68 -10.95 19.04
C SER A 285 4.77 -11.77 19.96
N MET A 286 4.31 -12.93 19.51
CA MET A 286 3.47 -13.82 20.31
C MET A 286 4.18 -14.28 21.58
N ILE A 287 5.45 -14.70 21.49
CA ILE A 287 6.25 -15.09 22.66
C ILE A 287 6.43 -13.91 23.62
N ALA A 288 6.78 -12.72 23.10
CA ALA A 288 6.98 -11.52 23.90
C ALA A 288 5.68 -11.09 24.61
N SER A 289 4.53 -11.12 23.91
CA SER A 289 3.22 -10.84 24.50
C SER A 289 2.84 -11.86 25.58
N GLY A 290 3.13 -13.15 25.36
CA GLY A 290 2.92 -14.19 26.35
C GLY A 290 3.77 -13.98 27.61
N LEU A 291 5.06 -13.67 27.45
CA LEU A 291 5.95 -13.35 28.56
C LEU A 291 5.51 -12.09 29.31
N LEU A 292 5.09 -11.04 28.59
CA LEU A 292 4.58 -9.81 29.21
C LEU A 292 3.34 -10.09 30.05
N LEU A 293 2.40 -10.90 29.53
CA LEU A 293 1.20 -11.30 30.26
C LEU A 293 1.54 -12.12 31.51
N LEU A 294 2.49 -13.06 31.40
CA LEU A 294 2.98 -13.85 32.53
C LEU A 294 3.63 -12.99 33.61
N ILE A 295 4.45 -12.01 33.22
CA ILE A 295 5.06 -11.04 34.16
C ILE A 295 3.97 -10.20 34.83
N PHE A 296 2.99 -9.71 34.07
CA PHE A 296 1.87 -8.92 34.60
C PHE A 296 1.04 -9.72 35.60
N LEU A 297 0.63 -10.95 35.25
CA LEU A 297 -0.13 -11.82 36.15
C LEU A 297 0.69 -12.26 37.37
N GLY A 298 1.98 -12.52 37.19
CA GLY A 298 2.90 -12.81 38.28
C GLY A 298 3.03 -11.65 39.25
N ALA A 299 3.16 -10.41 38.75
CA ALA A 299 3.17 -9.21 39.57
C ALA A 299 1.84 -8.99 40.30
N LEU A 300 0.70 -9.20 39.63
CA LEU A 300 -0.63 -9.11 40.23
C LEU A 300 -0.82 -10.15 41.35
N PHE A 301 -0.38 -11.39 41.12
CA PHE A 301 -0.44 -12.46 42.11
C PHE A 301 0.41 -12.15 43.34
N LEU A 302 1.65 -11.68 43.13
CA LEU A 302 2.53 -11.26 44.22
C LEU A 302 1.96 -10.06 44.97
N TRP A 303 1.38 -9.08 44.27
CA TRP A 303 0.70 -7.93 44.87
C TRP A 303 -0.50 -8.38 45.72
N TYR A 304 -1.36 -9.25 45.19
CA TYR A 304 -2.50 -9.80 45.93
C TYR A 304 -2.05 -10.56 47.18
N ARG A 305 -1.02 -11.41 47.06
CA ARG A 305 -0.48 -12.17 48.20
C ARG A 305 0.11 -11.27 49.27
N ASN A 306 0.75 -10.17 48.87
CA ASN A 306 1.45 -9.26 49.78
C ASN A 306 0.56 -8.11 50.31
N THR A 307 -0.69 -8.01 49.85
CA THR A 307 -1.67 -7.02 50.35
C THR A 307 -2.59 -7.71 51.35
N PRO A 308 -2.43 -7.50 52.68
CA PRO A 308 -3.35 -8.08 53.65
C PRO A 308 -4.75 -7.51 53.43
N ALA A 309 -5.78 -8.37 53.47
CA ALA A 309 -7.16 -7.92 53.43
C ALA A 309 -7.40 -6.92 54.58
N SER A 310 -7.84 -5.72 54.26
CA SER A 310 -8.20 -4.72 55.27
C SER A 310 -9.30 -5.32 56.16
N ASP A 311 -8.97 -5.56 57.42
CA ASP A 311 -9.85 -6.11 58.43
C ASP A 311 -11.13 -5.25 58.52
N PRO A 312 -12.32 -5.78 58.19
CA PRO A 312 -13.56 -5.00 58.23
C PRO A 312 -13.93 -4.54 59.66
N ASN A 313 -13.27 -5.07 60.70
CA ASN A 313 -13.46 -4.63 62.09
C ASN A 313 -12.44 -3.58 62.55
N ARG A 314 -11.54 -3.09 61.68
CA ARG A 314 -10.68 -1.93 61.99
C ARG A 314 -11.45 -0.62 61.81
N LEU A 315 -12.41 -0.37 62.70
CA LEU A 315 -13.00 0.95 62.95
C LEU A 315 -12.02 1.93 63.65
N ALA A 316 -10.79 1.49 63.94
CA ALA A 316 -9.80 2.25 64.72
C ALA A 316 -9.05 3.34 63.91
N ASP A 317 -9.15 3.36 62.58
CA ASP A 317 -8.44 4.35 61.74
C ASP A 317 -9.29 5.59 61.40
N VAL A 318 -10.52 5.68 61.90
CA VAL A 318 -11.27 6.95 61.87
C VAL A 318 -10.89 7.76 63.12
N SER A 319 -9.73 8.43 63.06
CA SER A 319 -9.49 9.55 63.98
C SER A 319 -10.59 10.59 63.74
N PRO A 320 -11.31 11.08 64.78
CA PRO A 320 -12.25 12.16 64.58
C PRO A 320 -11.48 13.35 64.01
N GLU A 321 -11.99 13.91 62.90
CA GLU A 321 -11.47 15.11 62.28
C GLU A 321 -11.20 16.14 63.38
N THR A 322 -9.93 16.48 63.62
CA THR A 322 -9.61 17.59 64.50
C THR A 322 -10.17 18.83 63.85
N SER A 323 -11.24 19.37 64.42
CA SER A 323 -11.86 20.61 63.97
C SER A 323 -10.79 21.70 63.95
N LYS A 324 -10.36 22.13 62.77
CA LYS A 324 -9.55 23.34 62.60
C LYS A 324 -10.33 24.51 63.21
N PRO A 325 -9.69 25.42 63.98
CA PRO A 325 -10.34 26.66 64.39
C PRO A 325 -10.75 27.43 63.14
N ALA A 326 -12.01 27.85 63.07
CA ALA A 326 -12.51 28.68 62.01
C ALA A 326 -11.64 29.94 61.88
N SER A 327 -10.93 30.07 60.76
CA SER A 327 -10.34 31.33 60.33
C SER A 327 -11.43 32.40 60.33
N ARG A 328 -11.21 33.50 61.05
CA ARG A 328 -12.07 34.69 60.96
C ARG A 328 -12.07 35.17 59.52
N THR A 329 -13.14 34.87 58.79
CA THR A 329 -13.46 35.53 57.54
C THR A 329 -13.68 37.01 57.83
N SER A 330 -12.92 37.87 57.16
CA SER A 330 -13.19 39.30 57.08
C SER A 330 -14.62 39.54 56.59
N ALA A 331 -15.33 40.45 57.25
CA ALA A 331 -16.71 40.78 56.94
C ALA A 331 -16.87 41.26 55.47
N PRO A 332 -17.94 40.85 54.76
CA PRO A 332 -18.23 41.36 53.43
C PRO A 332 -18.70 42.83 53.50
N PRO A 333 -18.42 43.65 52.48
CA PRO A 333 -18.84 45.05 52.48
C PRO A 333 -20.37 45.16 52.43
N PRO A 334 -20.96 46.22 53.03
CA PRO A 334 -22.40 46.33 53.17
C PRO A 334 -23.10 46.53 51.81
N PRO A 335 -24.34 46.03 51.65
CA PRO A 335 -25.09 46.17 50.42
C PRO A 335 -25.51 47.62 50.19
N LYS A 336 -25.33 48.11 48.95
CA LYS A 336 -25.86 49.41 48.50
C LYS A 336 -27.38 49.41 48.67
N SER A 337 -27.89 50.37 49.44
CA SER A 337 -29.31 50.61 49.61
C SER A 337 -29.96 51.06 48.29
N GLY A 338 -30.63 50.12 47.62
CA GLY A 338 -31.62 50.44 46.60
C GLY A 338 -32.80 51.17 47.25
N LYS A 339 -33.00 52.44 46.88
CA LYS A 339 -34.17 53.24 47.23
C LYS A 339 -35.46 52.51 46.85
N LYS A 340 -36.27 52.16 47.85
CA LYS A 340 -37.73 52.02 47.69
C LYS A 340 -38.29 53.40 47.33
N LYS A 341 -38.77 53.58 46.10
CA LYS A 341 -39.85 54.54 45.83
C LYS A 341 -41.19 53.81 46.04
N LYS A 342 -41.97 54.31 46.99
CA LYS A 342 -43.40 54.04 47.15
C LYS A 342 -44.17 55.11 46.37
N LYS A 343 -45.26 54.66 45.75
CA LYS A 343 -46.31 55.38 45.01
C LYS A 343 -45.95 55.83 43.61
#